data_AF-A0A164QM67-F1
#
_entry.id   AF-A0A164QM67-F1
#
_cell.length_a   1.000
_cell.length_b   1.000
_cell.length_c   1.000
_cell.angle_alpha   90.00
_cell.angle_beta   90.00
_cell.angle_gamma   90.00
#
_symmetry.space_group_name_H-M   'P 1'
#
loop_
_entity.id
_entity.type
_entity.pdbx_description
1 polymer ?
#
loop_
_entity_poly.entity_id
_entity_poly.type
_entity_poly.pdbx_seq_one_letter_code
_entity_poly.pdbx_strand_id
1 'polypeptide(L)'
;MPTSSYLHTYEKRKEEHLLELGKLSSTEQRWASYQPWLKSIGYDLRPRYQPGWKASWLTSGIDAFDSEDALLPNVYGKVMDAVRLSDDLHVGLKLLPTHRKELPILTYLSSAPQSADPRNHAVPLLDVHPLPDTDEEVLVVMPLLVYFDRPPFETIGEILLCIYTYLEGLVFLHEHNIAHLDICAANALQDPGTELFPKGFHPARPTYYVPKPKSPRIRGDPPHSSRTLSPVKYYFIDFGESVRF
;
A
#
# COMPACT_ATOMS: atom_id res chain seq x y z
N MET A 1 0.76 -10.59 -41.35
CA MET A 1 -0.67 -10.38 -41.05
C MET A 1 -1.12 -11.52 -40.15
N PRO A 2 -1.71 -11.26 -38.97
CA PRO A 2 -2.28 -12.33 -38.15
C PRO A 2 -3.40 -13.02 -38.93
N THR A 3 -3.50 -14.34 -38.88
CA THR A 3 -4.58 -15.07 -39.57
C THR A 3 -5.89 -14.96 -38.78
N SER A 4 -7.04 -15.07 -39.45
CA SER A 4 -8.38 -14.92 -38.86
C SER A 4 -8.61 -15.79 -37.59
N SER A 5 -8.04 -16.99 -37.54
CA SER A 5 -8.08 -17.88 -36.37
C SER A 5 -7.33 -17.34 -35.14
N TYR A 6 -6.20 -16.63 -35.34
CA TYR A 6 -5.44 -16.02 -34.23
C TYR A 6 -6.15 -14.79 -33.65
N LEU A 7 -6.84 -14.01 -34.47
CA LEU A 7 -7.65 -12.88 -34.01
C LEU A 7 -8.86 -13.36 -33.19
N HIS A 8 -9.55 -14.39 -33.67
CA HIS A 8 -10.69 -14.98 -32.96
C HIS A 8 -10.30 -15.58 -31.59
N THR A 9 -9.13 -16.22 -31.51
CA THR A 9 -8.63 -16.77 -30.24
C THR A 9 -8.14 -15.68 -29.27
N TYR A 10 -7.62 -14.56 -29.78
CA TYR A 10 -7.25 -13.40 -28.95
C TYR A 10 -8.47 -12.71 -28.36
N GLU A 11 -9.51 -12.43 -29.16
CA GLU A 11 -10.74 -11.79 -28.70
C GLU A 11 -11.43 -12.61 -27.61
N LYS A 12 -11.56 -13.93 -27.83
CA LYS A 12 -12.13 -14.84 -26.83
C LYS A 12 -11.35 -14.84 -25.52
N ARG A 13 -10.01 -14.87 -25.57
CA ARG A 13 -9.16 -14.79 -24.37
C ARG A 13 -9.31 -13.44 -23.66
N LYS A 14 -9.46 -12.35 -24.40
CA LYS A 14 -9.70 -11.03 -23.83
C LYS A 14 -11.04 -11.01 -23.08
N GLU A 15 -12.11 -11.55 -23.68
CA GLU A 15 -13.42 -11.64 -23.02
C GLU A 15 -13.39 -12.49 -21.75
N GLU A 16 -12.76 -13.67 -21.80
CA GLU A 16 -12.57 -14.53 -20.64
C GLU A 16 -11.79 -13.81 -19.52
N HIS A 17 -10.72 -13.10 -19.88
CA HIS A 17 -9.93 -12.33 -18.93
C HIS A 17 -10.75 -11.19 -18.30
N LEU A 18 -11.54 -10.47 -19.08
CA LEU A 18 -12.41 -9.39 -18.58
C LEU A 18 -13.50 -9.92 -17.65
N LEU A 19 -14.04 -11.10 -17.93
CA LEU A 19 -15.03 -11.76 -17.08
C LEU A 19 -14.43 -12.16 -15.72
N GLU A 20 -13.20 -12.69 -15.71
CA GLU A 20 -12.50 -13.04 -14.48
C GLU A 20 -12.06 -11.79 -13.69
N LEU A 21 -11.56 -10.75 -14.38
CA LEU A 21 -11.20 -9.47 -13.76
C LEU A 21 -12.40 -8.75 -13.13
N GLY A 22 -13.59 -8.98 -13.70
CA GLY A 22 -14.88 -8.49 -13.21
C GLY A 22 -15.39 -9.24 -11.96
N LYS A 23 -14.64 -10.22 -11.44
CA LYS A 23 -14.93 -10.93 -10.19
C LYS A 23 -13.87 -10.59 -9.16
N LEU A 24 -14.25 -10.68 -7.89
CA LEU A 24 -13.33 -10.62 -6.77
C LEU A 24 -12.70 -12.00 -6.55
N SER A 25 -11.38 -12.07 -6.46
CA SER A 25 -10.67 -13.26 -5.99
C SER A 25 -11.02 -13.57 -4.52
N SER A 26 -10.69 -14.78 -4.03
CA SER A 26 -10.98 -15.17 -2.64
C SER A 26 -10.41 -14.19 -1.59
N THR A 27 -9.19 -13.72 -1.84
CA THR A 27 -8.54 -12.68 -1.04
C THR A 27 -9.30 -11.37 -1.05
N GLU A 28 -9.77 -10.94 -2.22
CA GLU A 28 -10.52 -9.71 -2.37
C GLU A 28 -11.91 -9.80 -1.74
N GLN A 29 -12.55 -10.98 -1.79
CA GLN A 29 -13.81 -11.23 -1.12
C GLN A 29 -13.68 -11.08 0.40
N ARG A 30 -12.55 -11.52 0.98
CA ARG A 30 -12.27 -11.28 2.41
C ARG A 30 -12.25 -9.79 2.74
N TRP A 31 -11.45 -9.00 2.01
CA TRP A 31 -11.41 -7.54 2.21
C TRP A 31 -12.76 -6.85 1.97
N ALA A 32 -13.46 -7.22 0.89
CA ALA A 32 -14.79 -6.68 0.61
C ALA A 32 -15.81 -7.03 1.70
N SER A 33 -15.69 -8.19 2.35
CA SER A 33 -16.56 -8.55 3.47
C SER A 33 -16.33 -7.66 4.71
N TYR A 34 -15.12 -7.14 4.90
CA TYR A 34 -14.81 -6.18 5.96
C TYR A 34 -15.27 -4.75 5.66
N GLN A 35 -15.61 -4.41 4.41
CA GLN A 35 -15.94 -3.04 4.03
C GLN A 35 -17.06 -2.37 4.87
N PRO A 36 -18.21 -3.01 5.15
CA PRO A 36 -19.23 -2.41 6.02
C PRO A 36 -18.72 -2.10 7.43
N TRP A 37 -17.90 -2.98 8.00
CA TRP A 37 -17.30 -2.81 9.32
C TRP A 37 -16.22 -1.71 9.30
N LEU A 38 -15.28 -1.76 8.35
CA LEU A 38 -14.25 -0.72 8.16
C LEU A 38 -14.88 0.67 8.06
N LYS A 39 -15.96 0.80 7.28
CA LYS A 39 -16.69 2.06 7.14
C LYS A 39 -17.28 2.55 8.47
N SER A 40 -17.76 1.62 9.30
CA SER A 40 -18.29 1.95 10.63
C SER A 40 -17.22 2.43 11.62
N ILE A 41 -15.97 2.02 11.44
CA ILE A 41 -14.83 2.45 12.25
C ILE A 41 -13.98 3.54 11.56
N GLY A 42 -14.47 4.13 10.45
CA GLY A 42 -13.88 5.32 9.86
C GLY A 42 -12.92 5.08 8.69
N TYR A 43 -12.92 3.91 8.04
CA TYR A 43 -12.07 3.60 6.89
C TYR A 43 -12.91 3.16 5.68
N ASP A 44 -12.63 3.70 4.50
CA ASP A 44 -13.36 3.37 3.28
C ASP A 44 -12.42 2.71 2.26
N LEU A 45 -12.75 1.49 1.83
CA LEU A 45 -12.02 0.82 0.76
C LEU A 45 -12.37 1.39 -0.61
N ARG A 46 -11.51 1.09 -1.60
CA ARG A 46 -11.72 1.47 -3.01
C ARG A 46 -13.05 0.96 -3.57
N PRO A 47 -13.59 1.59 -4.64
CA PRO A 47 -14.86 1.21 -5.27
C PRO A 47 -15.01 -0.30 -5.57
N ARG A 48 -13.91 -0.97 -5.94
CA ARG A 48 -13.85 -2.41 -6.21
C ARG A 48 -14.36 -3.28 -5.04
N TYR A 49 -14.16 -2.83 -3.80
CA TYR A 49 -14.49 -3.59 -2.60
C TYR A 49 -15.79 -3.14 -1.93
N GLN A 50 -16.55 -2.25 -2.58
CA GLN A 50 -17.83 -1.79 -2.07
C GLN A 50 -18.92 -2.86 -2.28
N PRO A 51 -19.90 -2.98 -1.35
CA PRO A 51 -21.03 -3.90 -1.52
C PRO A 51 -21.76 -3.67 -2.85
N GLY A 52 -21.96 -4.74 -3.60
CA GLY A 52 -22.63 -4.67 -4.91
C GLY A 52 -21.80 -4.06 -6.04
N TRP A 53 -20.47 -3.95 -5.87
CA TRP A 53 -19.56 -3.48 -6.91
C TRP A 53 -19.81 -4.20 -8.25
N LYS A 54 -19.76 -3.41 -9.32
CA LYS A 54 -19.76 -3.85 -10.70
C LYS A 54 -18.61 -3.16 -11.41
N ALA A 55 -17.86 -3.94 -12.17
CA ALA A 55 -16.75 -3.45 -12.98
C ALA A 55 -17.09 -2.21 -13.80
N SER A 56 -16.33 -1.13 -13.63
CA SER A 56 -16.61 0.17 -14.23
C SER A 56 -16.51 0.16 -15.75
N TRP A 57 -15.65 -0.69 -16.33
CA TRP A 57 -15.49 -0.82 -17.79
C TRP A 57 -16.75 -1.37 -18.49
N LEU A 58 -17.68 -1.99 -17.76
CA LEU A 58 -18.95 -2.46 -18.31
C LEU A 58 -19.96 -1.33 -18.59
N THR A 59 -19.76 -0.16 -17.97
CA THR A 59 -20.74 0.95 -18.02
C THR A 59 -20.16 2.28 -18.48
N SER A 60 -18.85 2.48 -18.28
CA SER A 60 -18.20 3.77 -18.53
C SER A 60 -17.69 3.98 -19.96
N GLY A 61 -17.59 2.92 -20.76
CA GLY A 61 -16.93 2.95 -22.07
C GLY A 61 -15.40 3.08 -21.99
N ILE A 62 -14.81 2.91 -20.80
CA ILE A 62 -13.37 2.89 -20.56
C ILE A 62 -12.89 1.43 -20.64
N ASP A 63 -11.75 1.18 -21.29
CA ASP A 63 -11.17 -0.16 -21.33
C ASP A 63 -10.77 -0.60 -19.90
N ALA A 64 -10.88 -1.90 -19.61
CA ALA A 64 -10.57 -2.40 -18.27
C ALA A 64 -9.13 -2.10 -17.84
N PHE A 65 -8.16 -2.11 -18.76
CA PHE A 65 -6.77 -1.80 -18.43
C PHE A 65 -6.55 -0.30 -18.09
N ASP A 66 -7.49 0.56 -18.47
CA ASP A 66 -7.54 1.98 -18.12
C ASP A 66 -8.42 2.25 -16.89
N SER A 67 -9.02 1.22 -16.30
CA SER A 67 -9.98 1.34 -15.19
C SER A 67 -9.30 1.12 -13.84
N GLU A 68 -9.54 2.02 -12.88
CA GLU A 68 -8.97 1.98 -11.54
C GLU A 68 -9.36 0.70 -10.80
N ASP A 69 -10.62 0.33 -10.89
CA ASP A 69 -11.18 -0.87 -10.25
C ASP A 69 -10.78 -2.18 -10.95
N ALA A 70 -9.91 -2.13 -11.95
CA ALA A 70 -9.16 -3.28 -12.46
C ALA A 70 -7.79 -3.46 -11.77
N LEU A 71 -7.31 -2.46 -11.01
CA LEU A 71 -6.06 -2.55 -10.27
C LEU A 71 -6.26 -3.44 -9.03
N LEU A 72 -5.68 -4.64 -9.11
CA LEU A 72 -5.66 -5.61 -8.02
C LEU A 72 -4.72 -5.14 -6.88
N PRO A 73 -4.98 -5.55 -5.63
CA PRO A 73 -4.14 -5.19 -4.48
C PRO A 73 -2.76 -5.84 -4.58
N ASN A 74 -1.76 -5.29 -3.88
CA ASN A 74 -0.41 -5.84 -3.84
C ASN A 74 -0.34 -7.15 -3.03
N VAL A 75 0.78 -7.85 -3.21
CA VAL A 75 0.98 -9.29 -3.06
C VAL A 75 0.52 -9.88 -1.70
N TYR A 76 0.03 -11.13 -1.77
CA TYR A 76 -0.35 -12.05 -0.67
C TYR A 76 -1.62 -11.72 0.13
N GLY A 77 -2.33 -10.63 -0.17
CA GLY A 77 -3.70 -10.44 0.32
C GLY A 77 -3.85 -10.03 1.78
N LYS A 78 -2.74 -9.81 2.48
CA LYS A 78 -2.73 -9.34 3.87
C LYS A 78 -2.67 -7.82 4.01
N VAL A 79 -2.44 -7.11 2.90
CA VAL A 79 -2.36 -5.65 2.86
C VAL A 79 -3.41 -5.11 1.92
N MET A 80 -4.08 -4.04 2.34
CA MET A 80 -5.07 -3.31 1.55
C MET A 80 -4.90 -1.81 1.77
N ASP A 81 -5.17 -1.01 0.75
CA ASP A 81 -5.23 0.43 0.87
C ASP A 81 -6.66 0.90 1.24
N ALA A 82 -6.75 1.99 2.01
CA ALA A 82 -8.02 2.60 2.38
C ALA A 82 -7.88 4.12 2.51
N VAL A 83 -9.02 4.81 2.56
CA VAL A 83 -9.10 6.23 2.96
C VAL A 83 -9.62 6.31 4.39
N ARG A 84 -8.90 6.99 5.27
CA ARG A 84 -9.37 7.33 6.61
C ARG A 84 -10.32 8.53 6.53
N LEU A 85 -11.56 8.34 6.95
CA LEU A 85 -12.64 9.30 6.77
C LEU A 85 -12.53 10.57 7.63
N SER A 86 -11.75 10.53 8.73
CA SER A 86 -11.59 11.68 9.62
C SER A 86 -10.80 12.82 8.99
N ASP A 87 -9.88 12.52 8.07
CA ASP A 87 -8.92 13.47 7.51
C ASP A 87 -8.58 13.24 6.03
N ASP A 88 -9.31 12.34 5.35
CA ASP A 88 -9.13 11.99 3.93
C ASP A 88 -7.73 11.44 3.61
N LEU A 89 -7.03 10.91 4.63
CA LEU A 89 -5.69 10.37 4.47
C LEU A 89 -5.74 8.95 3.90
N HIS A 90 -4.92 8.70 2.87
CA HIS A 90 -4.70 7.34 2.39
C HIS A 90 -3.80 6.56 3.37
N VAL A 91 -4.25 5.37 3.76
CA VAL A 91 -3.58 4.51 4.74
C VAL A 91 -3.40 3.09 4.21
N GLY A 92 -2.40 2.40 4.75
CA GLY A 92 -2.22 0.96 4.59
C GLY A 92 -2.88 0.21 5.73
N LEU A 93 -3.70 -0.76 5.39
CA LEU A 93 -4.32 -1.73 6.30
C LEU A 93 -3.56 -3.05 6.19
N LYS A 94 -3.05 -3.58 7.29
CA LYS A 94 -2.39 -4.90 7.33
C LYS A 94 -3.08 -5.81 8.35
N LEU A 95 -3.25 -7.08 8.02
CA LEU A 95 -3.67 -8.11 8.97
C LEU A 95 -2.44 -8.76 9.59
N LEU A 96 -2.33 -8.69 10.92
CA LEU A 96 -1.22 -9.26 11.68
C LEU A 96 -1.67 -10.44 12.55
N PRO A 97 -0.96 -11.58 12.56
CA PRO A 97 -1.27 -12.66 13.48
C PRO A 97 -1.00 -12.25 14.94
N THR A 98 -1.96 -12.45 15.82
CA THR A 98 -1.88 -12.03 17.24
C THR A 98 -0.86 -12.84 18.05
N HIS A 99 -0.53 -14.05 17.61
CA HIS A 99 0.46 -14.91 18.26
C HIS A 99 1.92 -14.53 17.95
N ARG A 100 2.17 -13.57 17.04
CA ARG A 100 3.52 -13.12 16.68
C ARG A 100 3.93 -11.85 17.42
N LYS A 101 5.22 -11.53 17.37
CA LYS A 101 5.82 -10.40 18.09
C LYS A 101 5.73 -9.06 17.35
N GLU A 102 5.26 -9.07 16.10
CA GLU A 102 5.22 -7.87 15.24
C GLU A 102 4.41 -6.73 15.89
N LEU A 103 3.19 -7.00 16.32
CA LEU A 103 2.34 -5.97 16.95
C LEU A 103 2.97 -5.38 18.24
N PRO A 104 3.44 -6.18 19.22
CA PRO A 104 4.15 -5.64 20.38
C PRO A 104 5.39 -4.80 20.04
N ILE A 105 6.16 -5.20 19.03
CA ILE A 105 7.35 -4.46 18.58
C ILE A 105 6.95 -3.13 17.96
N LEU A 106 6.00 -3.14 17.01
CA LEU A 106 5.48 -1.92 16.37
C LEU A 106 4.83 -0.97 17.38
N THR A 107 4.10 -1.50 18.36
CA THR A 107 3.48 -0.70 19.44
C THR A 107 4.54 0.02 20.26
N TYR A 108 5.62 -0.67 20.62
CA TYR A 108 6.74 -0.06 21.33
C TYR A 108 7.42 1.03 20.50
N LEU A 109 7.77 0.72 19.25
CA LEU A 109 8.42 1.65 18.33
C LEU A 109 7.54 2.88 18.01
N SER A 110 6.21 2.75 18.09
CA SER A 110 5.26 3.84 17.87
C SER A 110 4.89 4.62 19.12
N SER A 111 5.34 4.18 20.31
CA SER A 111 5.04 4.86 21.56
C SER A 111 5.71 6.23 21.63
N ALA A 112 5.11 7.18 22.36
CA ALA A 112 5.52 8.59 22.38
C ALA A 112 7.04 8.86 22.51
N PRO A 113 7.80 8.21 23.44
CA PRO A 113 9.24 8.45 23.53
C PRO A 113 10.02 7.92 22.32
N GLN A 114 9.58 6.82 21.71
CA GLN A 114 10.25 6.24 20.54
C GLN A 114 9.90 7.00 19.26
N SER A 115 8.64 7.40 19.08
CA SER A 115 8.21 8.15 17.90
C SER A 115 8.72 9.60 17.86
N ALA A 116 9.10 10.15 19.01
CA ALA A 116 9.74 11.47 19.09
C ALA A 116 11.23 11.45 18.74
N ASP A 117 11.90 10.29 18.74
CA ASP A 117 13.31 10.19 18.32
C ASP A 117 13.38 10.23 16.78
N PRO A 118 14.02 11.24 16.17
CA PRO A 118 14.10 11.38 14.72
C PRO A 118 14.88 10.24 14.03
N ARG A 119 15.65 9.46 14.78
CA ARG A 119 16.39 8.29 14.29
C ARG A 119 15.49 7.07 14.15
N ASN A 120 14.27 7.12 14.67
CA ASN A 120 13.31 6.03 14.55
C ASN A 120 12.67 6.00 13.16
N HIS A 121 13.26 5.18 12.29
CA HIS A 121 12.76 4.93 10.94
C HIS A 121 11.94 3.63 10.86
N ALA A 122 11.29 3.20 11.95
CA ALA A 122 10.27 2.15 11.88
C ALA A 122 8.93 2.74 11.42
N VAL A 123 8.18 2.00 10.61
CA VAL A 123 6.84 2.43 10.19
C VAL A 123 5.95 2.68 11.42
N PRO A 124 5.31 3.86 11.53
CA PRO A 124 4.48 4.16 12.68
C PRO A 124 3.14 3.42 12.60
N LEU A 125 2.64 3.01 13.75
CA LEU A 125 1.32 2.45 13.95
C LEU A 125 0.33 3.60 14.19
N LEU A 126 -0.63 3.78 13.29
CA LEU A 126 -1.65 4.83 13.37
C LEU A 126 -2.86 4.40 14.20
N ASP A 127 -3.30 3.14 14.05
CA ASP A 127 -4.41 2.57 14.80
C ASP A 127 -4.34 1.02 14.80
N VAL A 128 -5.10 0.40 15.71
CA VAL A 128 -5.20 -1.06 15.87
C VAL A 128 -6.64 -1.43 16.22
N HIS A 129 -7.22 -2.34 15.43
CA HIS A 129 -8.59 -2.81 15.65
C HIS A 129 -8.67 -4.34 15.68
N PRO A 130 -9.32 -4.94 16.70
CA PRO A 130 -9.74 -6.33 16.64
C PRO A 130 -10.63 -6.58 15.43
N LEU A 131 -10.49 -7.75 14.80
CA LEU A 131 -11.36 -8.14 13.69
C LEU A 131 -12.74 -8.58 14.20
N PRO A 132 -13.80 -8.40 13.39
CA PRO A 132 -15.16 -8.77 13.79
C PRO A 132 -15.42 -10.28 13.78
N ASP A 133 -14.53 -11.08 13.17
CA ASP A 133 -14.75 -12.51 12.87
C ASP A 133 -13.68 -13.46 13.43
N THR A 134 -12.58 -12.96 14.01
CA THR A 134 -11.51 -13.79 14.58
C THR A 134 -10.64 -13.02 15.58
N ASP A 135 -10.07 -13.74 16.55
CA ASP A 135 -9.05 -13.26 17.49
C ASP A 135 -7.61 -13.66 17.08
N GLU A 136 -7.47 -14.43 15.99
CA GLU A 136 -6.17 -14.92 15.51
C GLU A 136 -5.36 -13.85 14.76
N GLU A 137 -6.04 -12.84 14.24
CA GLU A 137 -5.45 -11.72 13.52
C GLU A 137 -6.03 -10.40 14.04
N VAL A 138 -5.26 -9.33 13.91
CA VAL A 138 -5.67 -7.96 14.20
C VAL A 138 -5.48 -7.09 12.97
N LEU A 139 -6.34 -6.10 12.78
CA LEU A 139 -6.14 -5.06 11.79
C LEU A 139 -5.22 -3.99 12.37
N VAL A 140 -4.14 -3.68 11.68
CA VAL A 140 -3.30 -2.52 11.97
C VAL A 140 -3.38 -1.50 10.84
N VAL A 141 -3.36 -0.23 11.22
CA VAL A 141 -3.39 0.90 10.29
C VAL A 141 -2.02 1.58 10.32
N MET A 142 -1.43 1.76 9.15
CA MET A 142 -0.11 2.37 8.95
C MET A 142 -0.20 3.45 7.85
N PRO A 143 0.78 4.35 7.74
CA PRO A 143 0.86 5.23 6.59
C PRO A 143 0.90 4.44 5.29
N LEU A 144 0.27 4.96 4.24
CA LEU A 144 0.44 4.42 2.90
C LEU A 144 1.81 4.86 2.36
N LEU A 145 2.70 3.91 2.13
CA LEU A 145 4.07 4.17 1.69
C LEU A 145 4.29 3.69 0.24
N VAL A 146 5.36 4.18 -0.38
CA VAL A 146 5.83 3.74 -1.70
C VAL A 146 7.22 3.15 -1.60
N TYR A 147 7.62 2.26 -2.52
CA TYR A 147 8.97 1.70 -2.50
C TYR A 147 10.04 2.81 -2.48
N PHE A 148 11.11 2.60 -1.71
CA PHE A 148 12.14 3.61 -1.45
C PHE A 148 12.81 4.16 -2.72
N ASP A 149 12.79 3.39 -3.82
CA ASP A 149 13.38 3.71 -5.12
C ASP A 149 12.34 4.17 -6.16
N ARG A 150 11.13 4.59 -5.72
CA ARG A 150 10.05 5.11 -6.58
C ARG A 150 9.70 6.57 -6.26
N PRO A 151 9.93 7.53 -7.17
CA PRO A 151 10.55 7.39 -8.50
C PRO A 151 12.03 6.98 -8.40
N PRO A 152 12.70 6.53 -9.47
CA PRO A 152 14.13 6.22 -9.43
C PRO A 152 14.97 7.38 -8.85
N PHE A 153 16.10 7.07 -8.23
CA PHE A 153 17.01 8.10 -7.72
C PHE A 153 17.60 8.93 -8.87
N GLU A 154 17.60 10.26 -8.72
CA GLU A 154 18.12 11.18 -9.74
C GLU A 154 19.55 11.65 -9.44
N THR A 155 19.94 11.65 -8.17
CA THR A 155 21.28 12.13 -7.75
C THR A 155 21.94 11.16 -6.77
N ILE A 156 23.28 11.22 -6.73
CA ILE A 156 24.06 10.48 -5.71
C ILE A 156 23.69 10.95 -4.30
N GLY A 157 23.34 12.23 -4.13
CA GLY A 157 22.91 12.78 -2.85
C GLY A 157 21.66 12.09 -2.30
N GLU A 158 20.69 11.76 -3.16
CA GLU A 158 19.48 11.03 -2.76
C GLU A 158 19.80 9.61 -2.30
N ILE A 159 20.71 8.92 -3.00
CA ILE A 159 21.17 7.57 -2.65
C ILE A 159 21.90 7.60 -1.30
N LEU A 160 22.82 8.54 -1.12
CA LEU A 160 23.58 8.68 0.13
C LEU A 160 22.67 9.01 1.31
N LEU A 161 21.69 9.89 1.12
CA LEU A 161 20.70 10.22 2.15
C LEU A 161 19.83 9.00 2.49
N CYS A 162 19.38 8.25 1.50
CA CYS A 162 18.61 7.01 1.71
C CYS A 162 19.41 5.99 2.54
N ILE A 163 20.66 5.72 2.16
CA ILE A 163 21.54 4.79 2.88
C ILE A 163 21.79 5.27 4.31
N TYR A 164 22.11 6.56 4.47
CA TYR A 164 22.34 7.16 5.78
C TYR A 164 21.12 6.98 6.70
N THR A 165 19.93 7.27 6.20
CA THR A 165 18.66 7.18 6.96
C THR A 165 18.41 5.75 7.43
N TYR A 166 18.56 4.74 6.57
CA TYR A 166 18.39 3.35 6.98
C TYR A 166 19.46 2.88 7.98
N LEU A 167 20.71 3.31 7.83
CA LEU A 167 21.77 2.98 8.80
C LEU A 167 21.52 3.64 10.16
N GLU A 168 21.07 4.90 10.18
CA GLU A 168 20.66 5.59 11.40
C GLU A 168 19.51 4.84 12.09
N GLY A 169 18.49 4.43 11.33
CA GLY A 169 17.37 3.64 11.83
C GLY A 169 17.80 2.28 12.38
N LEU A 170 18.75 1.62 11.73
CA LEU A 170 19.28 0.35 12.19
C LEU A 170 20.03 0.49 13.53
N VAL A 171 20.83 1.56 13.67
CA VAL A 171 21.49 1.88 14.94
C VAL A 171 20.46 2.12 16.04
N PHE A 172 19.42 2.91 15.75
CA PHE A 172 18.31 3.13 16.68
C PHE A 172 17.64 1.82 17.12
N LEU A 173 17.28 0.94 16.18
CA LEU A 173 16.69 -0.37 16.50
C LEU A 173 17.60 -1.18 17.43
N HIS A 174 18.91 -1.19 17.16
CA HIS A 174 19.88 -1.91 17.99
C HIS A 174 20.07 -1.29 19.38
N GLU A 175 20.04 0.04 19.53
CA GLU A 175 20.02 0.72 20.83
C GLU A 175 18.80 0.31 21.67
N HIS A 176 17.71 -0.05 20.99
CA HIS A 176 16.46 -0.52 21.60
C HIS A 176 16.38 -2.06 21.73
N ASN A 177 17.49 -2.77 21.51
CA ASN A 177 17.62 -4.23 21.54
C ASN A 177 16.67 -4.95 20.56
N ILE A 178 16.41 -4.35 19.40
CA ILE A 178 15.56 -4.92 18.35
C ILE A 178 16.41 -5.31 17.15
N ALA A 179 16.34 -6.57 16.74
CA ALA A 179 16.88 -7.03 15.47
C ALA A 179 15.73 -7.25 14.48
N HIS A 180 15.79 -6.60 13.31
CA HIS A 180 14.71 -6.69 12.31
C HIS A 180 14.64 -8.07 11.63
N LEU A 181 15.80 -8.68 11.36
CA LEU A 181 16.01 -10.00 10.75
C LEU A 181 15.53 -10.20 9.30
N ASP A 182 14.92 -9.20 8.67
CA ASP A 182 14.43 -9.28 7.29
C ASP A 182 14.56 -7.93 6.53
N ILE A 183 15.71 -7.27 6.68
CA ILE A 183 15.99 -6.03 5.95
C ILE A 183 16.31 -6.38 4.49
N CYS A 184 15.38 -6.05 3.59
CA CYS A 184 15.53 -6.23 2.16
C CYS A 184 14.83 -5.09 1.40
N ALA A 185 15.06 -5.01 0.07
CA ALA A 185 14.47 -3.96 -0.76
C ALA A 185 12.93 -3.94 -0.74
N ALA A 186 12.29 -5.09 -0.51
CA ALA A 186 10.83 -5.17 -0.41
C ALA A 186 10.27 -4.57 0.90
N ASN A 187 11.10 -4.51 1.95
CA ASN A 187 10.75 -3.99 3.27
C ASN A 187 11.31 -2.56 3.52
N ALA A 188 11.80 -1.92 2.46
CA ALA A 188 12.32 -0.56 2.45
C ALA A 188 11.35 0.34 1.68
N LEU A 189 10.62 1.20 2.39
CA LEU A 189 9.66 2.13 1.78
C LEU A 189 9.94 3.58 2.20
N GLN A 190 9.25 4.50 1.56
CA GLN A 190 9.27 5.91 1.87
C GLN A 190 7.85 6.47 1.97
N ASP A 191 7.67 7.45 2.83
CA ASP A 191 6.56 8.40 2.76
C ASP A 191 6.97 9.50 1.76
N PRO A 192 6.32 9.55 0.58
CA PRO A 192 6.67 10.52 -0.45
C PRO A 192 6.16 11.93 -0.15
N GLY A 193 5.33 12.11 0.88
CA GLY A 193 4.63 13.36 1.14
C GLY A 193 3.73 13.79 -0.03
N THR A 194 3.30 15.05 -0.01
CA THR A 194 2.45 15.64 -1.07
C THR A 194 3.25 16.21 -2.24
N GLU A 195 4.52 16.57 -2.01
CA GLU A 195 5.32 17.31 -2.98
C GLU A 195 6.03 16.41 -4.00
N LEU A 196 6.39 15.18 -3.61
CA LEU A 196 7.06 14.26 -4.54
C LEU A 196 6.13 13.84 -5.68
N PHE A 197 4.84 13.63 -5.38
CA PHE A 197 3.80 13.35 -6.37
C PHE A 197 2.72 14.44 -6.32
N PRO A 198 2.93 15.59 -6.99
CA PRO A 198 2.01 16.74 -6.90
C PRO A 198 0.59 16.46 -7.44
N LYS A 199 0.41 15.39 -8.23
CA LYS A 199 -0.92 14.91 -8.67
C LYS A 199 -1.37 13.63 -7.96
N GLY A 200 -0.66 13.25 -6.91
CA GLY A 200 -0.81 11.98 -6.22
C GLY A 200 -0.32 10.78 -7.03
N PHE A 201 -0.43 9.62 -6.40
CA PHE A 201 -0.19 8.31 -6.97
C PHE A 201 -1.34 7.38 -6.58
N HIS A 202 -1.49 6.27 -7.29
CA HIS A 202 -2.54 5.31 -7.02
C HIS A 202 -2.12 4.41 -5.83
N PRO A 203 -2.96 4.27 -4.79
CA PRO A 203 -2.58 3.57 -3.56
C PRO A 203 -2.12 2.13 -3.73
N ALA A 204 -2.81 1.34 -4.56
CA ALA A 204 -2.42 -0.05 -4.81
C ALA A 204 -1.23 -0.18 -5.76
N ARG A 205 -0.96 0.84 -6.61
CA ARG A 205 0.06 0.78 -7.66
C ARG A 205 0.62 2.17 -7.92
N PRO A 206 1.70 2.57 -7.24
CA PRO A 206 2.27 3.91 -7.34
C PRO A 206 2.78 4.30 -8.74
N THR A 207 2.83 3.38 -9.71
CA THR A 207 3.13 3.67 -11.12
C THR A 207 1.94 4.24 -11.89
N TYR A 208 0.75 4.33 -11.27
CA TYR A 208 -0.45 4.93 -11.83
C TYR A 208 -0.94 6.09 -10.94
N TYR A 209 -1.86 6.89 -11.44
CA TYR A 209 -2.64 7.86 -10.66
C TYR A 209 -4.01 8.09 -11.30
N VAL A 210 -4.92 8.70 -10.53
CA VAL A 210 -6.26 9.08 -10.99
C VAL A 210 -6.25 10.58 -11.32
N PRO A 211 -6.25 11.00 -12.60
CA PRO A 211 -6.08 12.41 -12.96
C PRO A 211 -7.27 13.31 -12.62
N LYS A 212 -8.44 12.71 -12.45
CA LYS A 212 -9.69 13.39 -12.14
C LYS A 212 -10.38 12.66 -10.99
N PRO A 213 -10.65 13.32 -9.86
CA PRO A 213 -11.38 12.69 -8.77
C PRO A 213 -12.68 12.03 -9.26
N LYS A 214 -13.00 10.85 -8.73
CA LYS A 214 -14.19 10.04 -9.06
C LYS A 214 -14.26 9.50 -10.50
N SER A 215 -13.24 9.73 -11.32
CA SER A 215 -13.11 9.07 -12.62
C SER A 215 -12.55 7.66 -12.41
N PRO A 216 -13.14 6.61 -13.03
CA PRO A 216 -12.52 5.30 -13.04
C PRO A 216 -11.27 5.28 -13.92
N ARG A 217 -11.00 6.31 -14.73
CA ARG A 217 -9.80 6.36 -15.57
C ARG A 217 -8.53 6.56 -14.75
N ILE A 218 -7.59 5.63 -14.88
CA ILE A 218 -6.19 5.80 -14.43
C ILE A 218 -5.29 6.28 -15.57
N ARG A 219 -4.11 6.80 -15.21
CA ARG A 219 -2.98 7.03 -16.12
C ARG A 219 -1.70 6.51 -15.51
N GLY A 220 -0.82 5.96 -16.34
CA GLY A 220 0.54 5.61 -15.93
C GLY A 220 1.41 6.84 -15.73
N ASP A 221 2.60 6.61 -15.18
CA ASP A 221 3.68 7.58 -15.01
C ASP A 221 3.20 8.86 -14.30
N PRO A 222 2.87 8.77 -13.00
CA PRO A 222 2.46 9.95 -12.24
C PRO A 222 3.53 11.05 -12.32
N PRO A 223 3.12 12.30 -12.60
CA PRO A 223 4.03 13.44 -12.53
C PRO A 223 4.66 13.51 -11.13
N HIS A 224 5.98 13.63 -11.09
CA HIS A 224 6.75 13.65 -9.86
C HIS A 224 7.84 14.72 -9.88
N SER A 225 8.24 15.13 -8.68
CA SER A 225 9.45 15.91 -8.41
C SER A 225 10.62 14.95 -8.12
N SER A 226 11.76 15.50 -7.69
CA SER A 226 12.89 14.74 -7.19
C SER A 226 12.96 14.78 -5.66
N ARG A 227 13.63 13.81 -5.03
CA ARG A 227 13.79 13.79 -3.56
C ARG A 227 14.70 14.91 -3.07
N THR A 228 15.53 15.44 -3.96
CA THR A 228 16.37 16.62 -3.72
C THR A 228 15.53 17.88 -3.48
N LEU A 229 14.46 18.07 -4.25
CA LEU A 229 13.55 19.23 -4.13
C LEU A 229 12.37 18.94 -3.19
N SER A 230 12.05 17.67 -2.99
CA SER A 230 10.88 17.21 -2.25
C SER A 230 11.31 16.09 -1.30
N PRO A 231 11.91 16.43 -0.14
CA PRO A 231 12.44 15.45 0.80
C PRO A 231 11.37 14.47 1.28
N VAL A 232 11.79 13.23 1.45
CA VAL A 232 10.94 12.08 1.84
C VAL A 232 11.39 11.53 3.18
N LYS A 233 10.55 10.70 3.81
CA LYS A 233 10.95 9.93 5.00
C LYS A 233 11.05 8.47 4.63
N TYR A 234 12.11 7.79 5.05
CA TYR A 234 12.31 6.36 4.79
C TYR A 234 11.89 5.54 6.00
N TYR A 235 11.32 4.37 5.76
CA TYR A 235 10.82 3.48 6.80
C TYR A 235 11.18 2.02 6.53
N PHE A 236 11.65 1.35 7.59
CA PHE A 236 11.60 -0.10 7.70
C PHE A 236 10.15 -0.52 7.94
N ILE A 237 9.70 -1.53 7.20
CA ILE A 237 8.41 -2.17 7.40
C ILE A 237 8.58 -3.67 7.68
N ASP A 238 7.47 -4.31 8.01
CA ASP A 238 7.39 -5.77 8.16
C ASP A 238 8.30 -6.34 9.25
N PHE A 239 7.89 -6.13 10.49
CA PHE A 239 8.61 -6.62 11.68
C PHE A 239 8.19 -8.06 12.05
N GLY A 240 7.65 -8.82 11.08
CA GLY A 240 7.09 -10.17 11.26
C GLY A 240 8.11 -11.21 11.76
N GLU A 241 9.38 -11.03 11.37
CA GLU A 241 10.51 -11.87 11.78
C GLU A 241 11.38 -11.20 12.87
N SER A 242 11.02 -9.99 13.30
CA SER A 242 11.82 -9.23 14.25
C SER A 242 11.77 -9.80 15.67
N VAL A 243 12.86 -9.60 16.39
CA VAL A 243 12.99 -9.99 17.80
C VAL A 243 13.45 -8.80 18.63
N ARG A 244 12.95 -8.73 19.87
CA ARG A 244 13.39 -7.79 20.88
C ARG A 244 13.92 -8.57 22.09
N PHE A 245 15.11 -8.20 22.57
CA PHE A 245 15.81 -8.84 23.69
C PHE A 245 15.60 -8.10 25.01
#